data_AF-A0A839LMH1-F1
#
_entry.id   AF-A0A839LMH1-F1
#
_cell.length_a   1.000
_cell.length_b   1.000
_cell.length_c   1.000
_cell.angle_alpha   90.00
_cell.angle_beta   90.00
_cell.angle_gamma   90.00
#
_symmetry.space_group_name_H-M   'P 1'
#
loop_
_entity.id
_entity.type
_entity.pdbx_description
1 polymer ?
#
loop_
_entity_poly.entity_id
_entity_poly.type
_entity_poly.pdbx_seq_one_letter_code
_entity_poly.pdbx_strand_id
1 'polypeptide(L)'
;MQVRAGAERMRTAWSVAARMGVIVAALELGTWSLVRSIAPPLKALVGEAKRIGNGDLSGRMDSRRKDGIGEVQRARSRMKGALNRIVREVRESTESIQTASAGIVSGTLDLSHRTEQTASNLLQAAGATCQLTGRVSHSADSAATAKQLAGSAAEDAQRGGAVQGPVASTMEEINASVNRVSGIVGEISASTVEQSAAESLQEQASRLAELVIDFRRARSGR
;
A
#
# COMPACT_ATOMS: atom_id res chain seq x y z
N MET A 1 -93.65 55.79 83.28
CA MET A 1 -92.37 56.28 82.72
C MET A 1 -91.28 55.20 82.65
N GLN A 2 -91.23 54.20 83.53
CA GLN A 2 -90.16 53.18 83.55
C GLN A 2 -90.17 52.17 82.37
N VAL A 3 -91.33 51.90 81.74
CA VAL A 3 -91.43 50.93 80.62
C VAL A 3 -90.78 51.47 79.33
N ARG A 4 -90.74 52.79 79.11
CA ARG A 4 -90.12 53.39 77.91
C ARG A 4 -88.59 53.34 77.94
N ALA A 5 -87.98 53.41 79.13
CA ALA A 5 -86.52 53.34 79.29
C ALA A 5 -85.93 51.94 78.99
N GLY A 6 -86.70 50.87 79.21
CA GLY A 6 -86.29 49.50 78.86
C GLY A 6 -86.29 49.23 77.34
N ALA A 7 -87.25 49.80 76.62
CA ALA A 7 -87.38 49.62 75.18
C ALA A 7 -86.22 50.27 74.38
N GLU A 8 -85.70 51.40 74.84
CA GLU A 8 -84.57 52.07 74.18
C GLU A 8 -83.25 51.31 74.36
N ARG A 9 -82.97 50.79 75.56
CA ARG A 9 -81.79 49.95 75.84
C ARG A 9 -81.79 48.64 75.04
N MET A 10 -82.97 48.05 74.84
CA MET A 10 -83.13 46.84 74.04
C MET A 10 -82.84 47.10 72.55
N ARG A 11 -83.30 48.24 72.01
CA ARG A 11 -83.02 48.66 70.62
C ARG A 11 -81.54 48.94 70.39
N THR A 12 -80.85 49.60 71.33
CA THR A 12 -79.41 49.83 71.24
C THR A 12 -78.63 48.52 71.33
N ALA A 13 -78.99 47.61 72.23
CA ALA A 13 -78.34 46.30 72.36
C ALA A 13 -78.48 45.44 71.09
N TRP A 14 -79.67 45.38 70.49
CA TRP A 14 -79.90 44.69 69.22
C TRP A 14 -79.11 45.31 68.06
N SER A 15 -78.98 46.63 68.01
CA SER A 15 -78.19 47.30 66.97
C SER A 15 -76.69 47.02 67.11
N VAL A 16 -76.17 46.89 68.33
CA VAL A 16 -74.77 46.54 68.60
C VAL A 16 -74.51 45.07 68.24
N ALA A 17 -75.39 44.16 68.63
CA ALA A 17 -75.30 42.74 68.28
C ALA A 17 -75.33 42.51 66.76
N ALA A 18 -76.21 43.22 66.04
CA ALA A 18 -76.26 43.16 64.58
C ALA A 18 -74.95 43.64 63.93
N ARG A 19 -74.35 44.74 64.42
CA ARG A 19 -73.07 45.24 63.91
C ARG A 19 -71.92 44.29 64.19
N MET A 20 -71.85 43.70 65.38
CA MET A 20 -70.88 42.66 65.72
C MET A 20 -71.02 41.44 64.80
N GLY A 21 -72.26 40.99 64.54
CA GLY A 21 -72.53 39.90 63.60
C GLY A 21 -72.03 40.20 62.19
N VAL A 22 -72.23 41.43 61.70
CA VAL A 22 -71.73 41.87 60.39
C VAL A 22 -70.20 41.89 60.34
N ILE A 23 -69.53 42.36 61.40
CA ILE A 23 -68.05 42.38 61.46
C ILE A 23 -67.50 40.95 61.45
N VAL A 24 -68.06 40.05 62.24
CA VAL A 24 -67.65 38.64 62.28
C VAL A 24 -67.86 37.98 60.92
N ALA A 25 -69.03 38.16 60.31
CA ALA A 25 -69.31 37.64 58.98
C ALA A 25 -68.35 38.20 57.91
N ALA A 26 -68.01 39.49 57.99
CA ALA A 26 -67.05 40.11 57.07
C ALA A 26 -65.62 39.55 57.23
N LEU A 27 -65.18 39.28 58.47
CA LEU A 27 -63.88 38.66 58.75
C LEU A 27 -63.81 37.21 58.26
N GLU A 28 -64.88 36.43 58.46
CA GLU A 28 -64.98 35.06 57.97
C GLU A 28 -64.98 35.00 56.44
N LEU A 29 -65.77 35.85 55.77
CA LEU A 29 -65.77 36.00 54.31
C LEU A 29 -64.42 36.48 53.77
N GLY A 30 -63.79 37.44 54.44
CA GLY A 30 -62.47 37.96 54.06
C GLY A 30 -61.39 36.88 54.14
N THR A 31 -61.36 36.14 55.24
CA THR A 31 -60.41 35.04 55.45
C THR A 31 -60.64 33.92 54.44
N TRP A 32 -61.90 33.54 54.21
CA TRP A 32 -62.26 32.52 53.23
C TRP A 32 -61.87 32.93 51.80
N SER A 33 -62.13 34.18 51.42
CA SER A 33 -61.75 34.74 50.13
C SER A 33 -60.21 34.75 49.95
N LEU A 34 -59.46 35.15 50.97
CA LEU A 34 -58.01 35.21 50.93
C LEU A 34 -57.38 33.81 50.79
N VAL A 35 -57.85 32.84 51.57
CA VAL A 35 -57.39 31.43 51.47
C VAL A 35 -57.71 30.86 50.10
N ARG A 36 -58.92 31.10 49.58
CA ARG A 36 -59.36 30.61 48.27
C ARG A 36 -58.58 31.26 47.11
N SER A 37 -58.06 32.47 47.29
CA SER A 37 -57.28 33.21 46.27
C SER A 37 -55.80 32.80 46.20
N ILE A 38 -55.24 32.24 47.28
CA ILE A 38 -53.80 31.96 47.42
C ILE A 38 -53.47 30.47 47.44
N ALA A 39 -54.23 29.64 48.17
CA ALA A 39 -53.87 28.25 48.39
C ALA A 39 -53.94 27.37 47.11
N PRO A 40 -55.00 27.45 46.27
CA PRO A 40 -55.06 26.67 45.04
C PRO A 40 -53.89 26.92 44.05
N PRO A 41 -53.51 28.18 43.73
CA PRO A 41 -52.45 28.43 42.76
C PRO A 41 -51.05 28.05 43.27
N LEU A 42 -50.78 28.10 44.58
CA LEU A 42 -49.52 27.60 45.14
C LEU A 42 -49.42 26.08 45.03
N LYS A 43 -50.52 25.35 45.30
CA LYS A 43 -50.54 23.89 45.15
C LYS A 43 -50.30 23.47 43.70
N ALA A 44 -50.85 24.23 42.73
CA ALA A 44 -50.59 24.01 41.31
C ALA A 44 -49.11 24.24 40.94
N LEU A 45 -48.47 25.29 41.50
CA LEU A 45 -47.05 25.56 41.31
C LEU A 45 -46.18 24.41 41.83
N VAL A 46 -46.45 23.89 43.03
CA VAL A 46 -45.69 22.75 43.58
C VAL A 46 -45.92 21.49 42.74
N GLY A 47 -47.17 21.20 42.37
CA GLY A 47 -47.51 20.02 41.57
C GLY A 47 -46.79 20.01 40.23
N GLU A 48 -46.76 21.14 39.53
CA GLU A 48 -46.06 21.18 38.27
C GLU A 48 -44.53 21.19 38.48
N ALA A 49 -44.00 21.72 39.60
CA ALA A 49 -42.55 21.68 39.86
C ALA A 49 -42.08 20.24 40.06
N LYS A 50 -42.91 19.40 40.70
CA LYS A 50 -42.71 17.95 40.75
C LYS A 50 -42.73 17.31 39.37
N ARG A 51 -43.63 17.73 38.47
CA ARG A 51 -43.63 17.26 37.07
C ARG A 51 -42.33 17.59 36.34
N ILE A 52 -41.84 18.83 36.45
CA ILE A 52 -40.54 19.23 35.90
C ILE A 52 -39.41 18.39 36.52
N GLY A 53 -39.42 18.17 37.83
CA GLY A 53 -38.45 17.31 38.53
C GLY A 53 -38.48 15.86 38.05
N ASN A 54 -39.64 15.37 37.60
CA ASN A 54 -39.81 14.05 37.00
C ASN A 54 -39.53 14.04 35.48
N GLY A 55 -39.03 15.14 34.90
CA GLY A 55 -38.71 15.24 33.47
C GLY A 55 -39.91 15.53 32.56
N ASP A 56 -41.11 15.70 33.12
CA ASP A 56 -42.30 16.01 32.35
C ASP A 56 -42.44 17.52 32.13
N LEU A 57 -41.96 17.97 30.96
CA LEU A 57 -42.06 19.35 30.49
C LEU A 57 -43.28 19.57 29.57
N SER A 58 -44.14 18.55 29.43
CA SER A 58 -45.29 18.56 28.51
C SER A 58 -46.47 19.33 29.13
N GLY A 59 -46.46 20.65 28.99
CA GLY A 59 -47.56 21.47 29.47
C GLY A 59 -47.51 22.88 28.94
N ARG A 60 -48.66 23.45 28.58
CA ARG A 60 -48.77 24.87 28.24
C ARG A 60 -49.17 25.63 29.51
N MET A 61 -48.35 26.61 29.90
CA MET A 61 -48.65 27.50 31.02
C MET A 61 -48.93 28.89 30.47
N ASP A 62 -50.19 29.26 30.44
CA ASP A 62 -50.62 30.61 30.10
C ASP A 62 -51.20 31.26 31.36
N SER A 63 -50.43 32.13 32.00
CA SER A 63 -50.88 32.85 33.20
C SER A 63 -51.24 34.29 32.83
N ARG A 64 -52.54 34.59 32.86
CA ARG A 64 -53.07 35.95 32.66
C ARG A 64 -53.08 36.77 33.96
N ARG A 65 -52.51 36.25 35.05
CA ARG A 65 -52.53 36.87 36.38
C ARG A 65 -51.44 37.97 36.49
N LYS A 66 -51.81 39.15 36.99
CA LYS A 66 -50.92 40.34 37.06
C LYS A 66 -50.31 40.59 38.45
N ASP A 67 -50.50 39.69 39.41
CA ASP A 67 -49.91 39.80 40.75
C ASP A 67 -48.59 39.02 40.89
N GLY A 68 -48.01 39.02 42.10
CA GLY A 68 -46.75 38.33 42.41
C GLY A 68 -46.81 36.82 42.17
N ILE A 69 -47.97 36.18 42.27
CA ILE A 69 -48.13 34.76 41.92
C ILE A 69 -48.02 34.58 40.40
N GLY A 70 -48.56 35.52 39.62
CA GLY A 70 -48.35 35.59 38.18
C GLY A 70 -46.88 35.76 37.79
N GLU A 71 -46.08 36.50 38.56
CA GLU A 71 -44.65 36.66 38.30
C GLU A 71 -43.87 35.35 38.47
N VAL A 72 -44.10 34.62 39.56
CA VAL A 72 -43.49 33.30 39.80
C VAL A 72 -43.88 32.32 38.69
N GLN A 73 -45.16 32.32 38.26
CA GLN A 73 -45.63 31.49 37.15
C GLN A 73 -44.90 31.81 35.83
N ARG A 74 -44.66 33.10 35.52
CA ARG A 74 -43.90 33.52 34.34
C ARG A 74 -42.42 33.13 34.43
N ALA A 75 -41.75 33.36 35.56
CA ALA A 75 -40.34 33.01 35.75
C ALA A 75 -40.10 31.51 35.56
N ARG A 76 -40.97 30.70 36.15
CA ARG A 76 -40.97 29.24 35.99
C ARG A 76 -41.30 28.79 34.56
N SER A 77 -42.21 29.46 33.85
CA SER A 77 -42.47 29.19 32.44
C SER A 77 -41.22 29.41 31.57
N ARG A 78 -40.47 30.50 31.83
CA ARG A 78 -39.16 30.74 31.19
C ARG A 78 -38.16 29.63 31.49
N MET A 79 -38.05 29.19 32.75
CA MET A 79 -37.17 28.09 33.14
C MET A 79 -37.53 26.78 32.42
N LYS A 80 -38.81 26.42 32.35
CA LYS A 80 -39.27 25.24 31.60
C LYS A 80 -38.92 25.35 30.12
N GLY A 81 -39.11 26.52 29.52
CA GLY A 81 -38.74 26.77 28.12
C GLY A 81 -37.24 26.61 27.87
N ALA A 82 -36.39 27.12 28.78
CA ALA A 82 -34.95 26.94 28.71
C ALA A 82 -34.55 25.46 28.84
N LEU A 83 -35.14 24.72 29.79
CA LEU A 83 -34.86 23.30 29.97
C LEU A 83 -35.28 22.47 28.75
N ASN A 84 -36.47 22.75 28.18
CA ASN A 84 -36.93 22.06 26.97
C ASN A 84 -36.01 22.34 25.77
N ARG A 85 -35.47 23.57 25.67
CA ARG A 85 -34.48 23.92 24.65
C ARG A 85 -33.18 23.12 24.82
N ILE A 86 -32.65 23.05 26.04
CA ILE A 86 -31.43 22.30 26.36
C ILE A 86 -31.63 20.81 26.04
N VAL A 87 -32.74 20.21 26.47
CA VAL A 87 -33.03 18.79 26.20
C VAL A 87 -33.13 18.53 24.69
N ARG A 88 -33.79 19.42 23.93
CA ARG A 88 -33.83 19.32 22.46
C ARG A 88 -32.44 19.41 21.84
N GLU A 89 -31.63 20.37 22.27
CA GLU A 89 -30.26 20.56 21.77
C GLU A 89 -29.36 19.36 22.08
N VAL A 90 -29.44 18.80 23.28
CA VAL A 90 -28.73 17.57 23.67
C VAL A 90 -29.20 16.38 22.83
N ARG A 91 -30.51 16.25 22.56
CA ARG A 91 -31.05 15.19 21.71
C ARG A 91 -30.55 15.32 20.26
N GLU A 92 -30.61 16.51 19.69
CA GLU A 92 -30.07 16.81 18.34
C GLU A 92 -28.58 16.53 18.27
N SER A 93 -27.81 16.94 19.29
CA SER A 93 -26.38 16.63 19.38
C SER A 93 -26.13 15.12 19.46
N THR A 94 -26.96 14.37 20.20
CA THR A 94 -26.82 12.92 20.35
C THR A 94 -27.11 12.20 19.04
N GLU A 95 -28.13 12.63 18.30
CA GLU A 95 -28.45 12.13 16.97
C GLU A 95 -27.30 12.42 15.98
N SER A 96 -26.77 13.64 16.00
CA SER A 96 -25.58 13.99 15.20
C SER A 96 -24.36 13.14 15.55
N ILE A 97 -24.11 12.87 16.84
CA ILE A 97 -23.02 12.00 17.30
C ILE A 97 -23.25 10.57 16.81
N GLN A 98 -24.48 10.07 16.84
CA GLN A 98 -24.82 8.73 16.36
C GLN A 98 -24.55 8.60 14.86
N THR A 99 -24.97 9.58 14.05
CA THR A 99 -24.67 9.62 12.61
C THR A 99 -23.17 9.72 12.33
N ALA A 100 -22.46 10.59 13.04
CA ALA A 100 -21.00 10.72 12.89
C ALA A 100 -20.27 9.43 13.27
N SER A 101 -20.70 8.78 14.34
CA SER A 101 -20.13 7.50 14.81
C SER A 101 -20.34 6.38 13.79
N ALA A 102 -21.52 6.30 13.17
CA ALA A 102 -21.77 5.36 12.08
C ALA A 102 -20.84 5.61 10.87
N GLY A 103 -20.59 6.87 10.54
CA GLY A 103 -19.61 7.27 9.53
C GLY A 103 -18.18 6.84 9.87
N ILE A 104 -17.76 6.98 11.13
CA ILE A 104 -16.43 6.53 11.62
C ILE A 104 -16.28 5.02 11.45
N VAL A 105 -17.30 4.23 11.78
CA VAL A 105 -17.26 2.77 11.62
C VAL A 105 -17.06 2.38 10.15
N SER A 106 -17.82 2.99 9.24
CA SER A 106 -17.65 2.77 7.80
C SER A 106 -16.25 3.20 7.31
N GLY A 107 -15.75 4.34 7.78
CA GLY A 107 -14.40 4.82 7.44
C GLY A 107 -13.29 3.92 7.98
N THR A 108 -13.48 3.35 9.17
CA THR A 108 -12.51 2.42 9.78
C THR A 108 -12.44 1.10 9.01
N LEU A 109 -13.59 0.60 8.53
CA LEU A 109 -13.65 -0.57 7.67
C LEU A 109 -12.94 -0.33 6.32
N ASP A 110 -13.18 0.80 5.66
CA ASP A 110 -12.47 1.15 4.41
C ASP A 110 -10.96 1.28 4.62
N LEU A 111 -10.55 1.96 5.70
CA LEU A 111 -9.16 2.10 6.05
C LEU A 111 -8.49 0.75 6.33
N SER A 112 -9.17 -0.15 7.05
CA SER A 112 -8.68 -1.51 7.31
C SER A 112 -8.47 -2.26 6.00
N HIS A 113 -9.46 -2.25 5.11
CA HIS A 113 -9.38 -2.91 3.82
C HIS A 113 -8.23 -2.35 2.96
N ARG A 114 -8.07 -1.02 2.91
CA ARG A 114 -6.94 -0.37 2.21
C ARG A 114 -5.60 -0.70 2.84
N THR A 115 -5.53 -0.85 4.15
CA THR A 115 -4.31 -1.26 4.87
C THR A 115 -3.95 -2.69 4.53
N GLU A 116 -4.91 -3.62 4.53
CA GLU A 116 -4.72 -5.01 4.10
C GLU A 116 -4.28 -5.09 2.64
N GLN A 117 -4.90 -4.32 1.74
CA GLN A 117 -4.50 -4.25 0.33
C GLN A 117 -3.07 -3.71 0.18
N THR A 118 -2.71 -2.67 0.93
CA THR A 118 -1.37 -2.09 0.91
C THR A 118 -0.34 -3.09 1.43
N ALA A 119 -0.65 -3.81 2.51
CA ALA A 119 0.20 -4.87 3.03
C ALA A 119 0.40 -5.99 2.00
N SER A 120 -0.67 -6.41 1.31
CA SER A 120 -0.60 -7.40 0.23
C SER A 120 0.31 -6.92 -0.92
N ASN A 121 0.16 -5.68 -1.36
CA ASN A 121 1.01 -5.09 -2.40
C ASN A 121 2.48 -5.01 -1.96
N LEU A 122 2.75 -4.66 -0.69
CA LEU A 122 4.10 -4.65 -0.12
C LEU A 122 4.71 -6.05 -0.07
N LEU A 123 3.94 -7.07 0.28
CA LEU A 123 4.39 -8.47 0.27
C LEU A 123 4.72 -8.93 -1.16
N GLN A 124 3.91 -8.56 -2.15
CA GLN A 124 4.21 -8.84 -3.56
C GLN A 124 5.49 -8.13 -4.02
N ALA A 125 5.66 -6.85 -3.68
CA ALA A 125 6.88 -6.10 -4.00
C ALA A 125 8.13 -6.69 -3.32
N ALA A 126 8.02 -7.12 -2.06
CA ALA A 126 9.09 -7.82 -1.36
C ALA A 126 9.44 -9.15 -2.03
N GLY A 127 8.43 -9.92 -2.46
CA GLY A 127 8.61 -11.15 -3.23
C GLY A 127 9.30 -10.91 -4.57
N ALA A 128 8.90 -9.88 -5.31
CA ALA A 128 9.55 -9.48 -6.56
C ALA A 128 11.00 -9.06 -6.33
N THR A 129 11.29 -8.33 -5.25
CA THR A 129 12.66 -7.93 -4.87
C THR A 129 13.52 -9.15 -4.51
N CYS A 130 12.95 -10.13 -3.81
CA CYS A 130 13.64 -11.39 -3.50
C CYS A 130 13.98 -12.18 -4.79
N GLN A 131 13.02 -12.32 -5.71
CA GLN A 131 13.26 -12.96 -7.01
C GLN A 131 14.32 -12.20 -7.82
N LEU A 132 14.26 -10.87 -7.85
CA LEU A 132 15.25 -10.03 -8.53
C LEU A 132 16.65 -10.25 -7.95
N THR A 133 16.77 -10.28 -6.63
CA THR A 133 18.04 -10.54 -5.93
C THR A 133 18.59 -11.92 -6.30
N GLY A 134 17.75 -12.95 -6.35
CA GLY A 134 18.13 -14.29 -6.80
C GLY A 134 18.64 -14.30 -8.25
N ARG A 135 17.97 -13.57 -9.15
CA ARG A 135 18.40 -13.45 -10.55
C ARG A 135 19.73 -12.70 -10.69
N VAL A 136 19.95 -11.66 -9.90
CA VAL A 136 21.21 -10.92 -9.89
C VAL A 136 22.36 -11.81 -9.37
N SER A 137 22.13 -12.59 -8.31
CA SER A 137 23.12 -13.56 -7.81
C SER A 137 23.48 -14.59 -8.89
N HIS A 138 22.47 -15.19 -9.53
CA HIS A 138 22.69 -16.17 -10.60
C HIS A 138 23.43 -15.57 -11.81
N SER A 139 23.15 -14.31 -12.14
CA SER A 139 23.86 -13.57 -13.19
C SER A 139 25.33 -13.33 -12.82
N ALA A 140 25.63 -13.06 -11.55
CA ALA A 140 26.99 -12.89 -11.07
C ALA A 140 27.78 -14.22 -11.16
N ASP A 141 27.19 -15.34 -10.74
CA ASP A 141 27.80 -16.68 -10.87
C ASP A 141 28.07 -17.05 -12.33
N SER A 142 27.12 -16.75 -13.22
CA SER A 142 27.25 -16.97 -14.66
C SER A 142 28.40 -16.12 -15.24
N ALA A 143 28.52 -14.86 -14.83
CA ALA A 143 29.62 -13.99 -15.25
C ALA A 143 30.98 -14.49 -14.72
N ALA A 144 31.04 -14.99 -13.49
CA ALA A 144 32.25 -15.60 -12.93
C ALA A 144 32.67 -16.85 -13.72
N THR A 145 31.71 -17.71 -14.06
CA THR A 145 31.93 -18.92 -14.87
C THR A 145 32.42 -18.55 -16.28
N ALA A 146 31.78 -17.56 -16.93
CA ALA A 146 32.20 -17.07 -18.24
C ALA A 146 33.63 -16.49 -18.21
N LYS A 147 33.98 -15.76 -17.15
CA LYS A 147 35.35 -15.24 -16.94
C LYS A 147 36.35 -16.38 -16.81
N GLN A 148 36.03 -17.43 -16.06
CA GLN A 148 36.90 -18.60 -15.93
C GLN A 148 37.10 -19.30 -17.28
N LEU A 149 36.02 -19.53 -18.03
CA LEU A 149 36.07 -20.16 -19.35
C LEU A 149 36.89 -19.34 -20.35
N ALA A 150 36.72 -18.01 -20.37
CA ALA A 150 37.52 -17.11 -21.20
C ALA A 150 39.00 -17.14 -20.81
N GLY A 151 39.33 -17.25 -19.52
CA GLY A 151 40.69 -17.44 -19.04
C GLY A 151 41.32 -18.73 -19.57
N SER A 152 40.62 -19.85 -19.46
CA SER A 152 41.09 -21.14 -19.99
C SER A 152 41.25 -21.12 -21.52
N ALA A 153 40.31 -20.52 -22.25
CA ALA A 153 40.42 -20.37 -23.70
C ALA A 153 41.62 -19.49 -24.12
N ALA A 154 41.92 -18.43 -23.36
CA ALA A 154 43.10 -17.61 -23.58
C ALA A 154 44.40 -18.41 -23.34
N GLU A 155 44.45 -19.23 -22.28
CA GLU A 155 45.58 -20.14 -22.02
C GLU A 155 45.76 -21.20 -23.13
N ASP A 156 44.66 -21.79 -23.61
CA ASP A 156 44.69 -22.73 -24.73
C ASP A 156 45.21 -22.07 -26.02
N ALA A 157 44.73 -20.86 -26.33
CA ALA A 157 45.20 -20.09 -27.48
C ALA A 157 46.69 -19.73 -27.35
N GLN A 158 47.15 -19.39 -26.15
CA GLN A 158 48.55 -19.07 -25.88
C GLN A 158 49.45 -20.30 -26.05
N ARG A 159 49.01 -21.47 -25.56
CA ARG A 159 49.69 -22.76 -25.81
C ARG A 159 49.71 -23.10 -27.30
N GLY A 160 48.58 -22.95 -28.00
CA GLY A 160 48.47 -23.16 -29.45
C GLY A 160 49.42 -22.28 -30.26
N GLY A 161 49.52 -20.99 -29.90
CA GLY A 161 50.46 -20.06 -30.50
C GLY A 161 51.93 -20.47 -30.28
N ALA A 162 52.26 -21.01 -29.10
CA ALA A 162 53.60 -21.50 -28.81
C ALA A 162 54.00 -22.72 -29.68
N VAL A 163 53.04 -23.55 -30.12
CA VAL A 163 53.31 -24.69 -31.01
C VAL A 163 53.42 -24.28 -32.49
N GLN A 164 52.89 -23.12 -32.85
CA GLN A 164 52.90 -22.64 -34.23
C GLN A 164 54.31 -22.32 -34.74
N GLY A 165 55.18 -21.76 -33.88
CA GLY A 165 56.58 -21.48 -34.20
C GLY A 165 57.38 -22.75 -34.58
N PRO A 166 57.40 -23.79 -33.72
CA PRO A 166 58.01 -25.07 -34.05
C PRO A 166 57.50 -25.68 -35.36
N VAL A 167 56.19 -25.66 -35.63
CA VAL A 167 55.61 -26.20 -36.86
C VAL A 167 56.12 -25.45 -38.10
N ALA A 168 56.23 -24.12 -38.05
CA ALA A 168 56.79 -23.33 -39.15
C ALA A 168 58.26 -23.71 -39.41
N SER A 169 59.07 -23.84 -38.36
CA SER A 169 60.46 -24.31 -38.47
C SER A 169 60.56 -25.70 -39.09
N THR A 170 59.70 -26.65 -38.66
CA THR A 170 59.68 -27.99 -39.24
C THR A 170 59.26 -27.96 -40.72
N MET A 171 58.33 -27.10 -41.11
CA MET A 171 57.94 -26.93 -42.52
C MET A 171 59.07 -26.37 -43.38
N GLU A 172 59.87 -25.44 -42.85
CA GLU A 172 61.09 -24.94 -43.52
C GLU A 172 62.13 -26.05 -43.70
N GLU A 173 62.37 -26.88 -42.67
CA GLU A 173 63.26 -28.04 -42.74
C GLU A 173 62.78 -29.07 -43.76
N ILE A 174 61.47 -29.37 -43.79
CA ILE A 174 60.86 -30.26 -44.79
C ILE A 174 61.09 -29.71 -46.20
N ASN A 175 60.81 -28.42 -46.43
CA ASN A 175 61.01 -27.79 -47.74
C ASN A 175 62.48 -27.85 -48.18
N ALA A 176 63.41 -27.55 -47.27
CA ALA A 176 64.85 -27.70 -47.53
C ALA A 176 65.25 -29.15 -47.83
N SER A 177 64.63 -30.13 -47.18
CA SER A 177 64.85 -31.55 -47.46
C SER A 177 64.28 -31.95 -48.82
N VAL A 178 63.09 -31.49 -49.19
CA VAL A 178 62.46 -31.73 -50.49
C VAL A 178 63.30 -31.13 -51.61
N ASN A 179 63.81 -29.90 -51.47
CA ASN A 179 64.69 -29.29 -52.46
C ASN A 179 66.00 -30.07 -52.64
N ARG A 180 66.59 -30.57 -51.54
CA ARG A 180 67.75 -31.47 -51.62
C ARG A 180 67.44 -32.76 -52.38
N VAL A 181 66.31 -33.41 -52.07
CA VAL A 181 65.88 -34.63 -52.78
C VAL A 181 65.62 -34.34 -54.26
N SER A 182 64.96 -33.23 -54.58
CA SER A 182 64.74 -32.81 -55.97
C SER A 182 66.05 -32.56 -56.71
N GLY A 183 67.04 -31.99 -56.03
CA GLY A 183 68.40 -31.84 -56.56
C GLY A 183 69.05 -33.18 -56.88
N ILE A 184 69.00 -34.13 -55.96
CA ILE A 184 69.53 -35.50 -56.15
C ILE A 184 68.82 -36.22 -57.30
N VAL A 185 67.49 -36.12 -57.39
CA VAL A 185 66.72 -36.73 -58.50
C VAL A 185 67.09 -36.09 -59.84
N GLY A 186 67.35 -34.78 -59.85
CA GLY A 186 67.89 -34.08 -61.02
C GLY A 186 69.25 -34.61 -61.44
N GLU A 187 70.17 -34.80 -60.49
CA GLU A 187 71.50 -35.37 -60.72
C GLU A 187 71.44 -36.82 -61.22
N ILE A 188 70.57 -37.66 -60.63
CA ILE A 188 70.31 -39.04 -61.09
C ILE A 188 69.76 -39.03 -62.52
N SER A 189 68.82 -38.14 -62.82
CA SER A 189 68.25 -38.03 -64.16
C SER A 189 69.32 -37.64 -65.17
N ALA A 190 70.22 -36.70 -64.80
CA ALA A 190 71.35 -36.31 -65.63
C ALA A 190 72.34 -37.47 -65.83
N SER A 191 72.72 -38.19 -64.76
CA SER A 191 73.63 -39.34 -64.86
C SER A 191 73.03 -40.49 -65.65
N THR A 192 71.71 -40.70 -65.59
CA THR A 192 71.00 -41.72 -66.36
C THR A 192 71.03 -41.40 -67.86
N VAL A 193 70.89 -40.12 -68.23
CA VAL A 193 71.03 -39.68 -69.63
C VAL A 193 72.46 -39.85 -70.12
N GLU A 194 73.46 -39.45 -69.33
CA GLU A 194 74.88 -39.67 -69.66
C GLU A 194 75.23 -41.15 -69.81
N GLN A 195 74.73 -42.00 -68.91
CA GLN A 195 74.94 -43.44 -68.96
C GLN A 195 74.28 -44.07 -70.19
N SER A 196 73.05 -43.66 -70.52
CA SER A 196 72.36 -44.10 -71.75
C SER A 196 73.13 -43.70 -73.01
N ALA A 197 73.71 -42.48 -73.02
CA ALA A 197 74.59 -42.04 -74.10
C ALA A 197 75.86 -42.89 -74.19
N ALA A 198 76.51 -43.19 -73.05
CA ALA A 198 77.69 -44.04 -72.99
C ALA A 198 77.42 -45.48 -73.48
N GLU A 199 76.30 -46.09 -73.10
CA GLU A 199 75.89 -47.41 -73.58
C GLU A 199 75.66 -47.43 -75.11
N SER A 200 75.05 -46.39 -75.67
CA SER A 200 74.87 -46.26 -77.12
C SER A 200 76.21 -46.13 -77.88
N LEU A 201 77.21 -45.49 -77.29
CA LEU A 201 78.56 -45.38 -77.83
C LEU A 201 79.31 -46.72 -77.71
N GLN A 202 79.14 -47.44 -76.60
CA GLN A 202 79.71 -48.76 -76.38
C GLN A 202 79.16 -49.77 -77.40
N GLU A 203 77.85 -49.76 -77.66
CA GLU A 203 77.23 -50.62 -78.67
C GLU A 203 77.71 -50.29 -80.09
N GLN A 204 77.83 -48.99 -80.42
CA GLN A 204 78.41 -48.55 -81.70
C GLN A 204 79.88 -48.99 -81.85
N ALA A 205 80.68 -48.88 -80.79
CA ALA A 205 82.07 -49.33 -80.79
C ALA A 205 82.19 -50.84 -80.96
N SER A 206 81.32 -51.62 -80.30
CA SER A 206 81.26 -53.08 -80.45
C SER A 206 80.89 -53.49 -81.88
N ARG A 207 79.87 -52.85 -82.48
CA ARG A 207 79.48 -53.06 -83.88
C ARG A 207 80.62 -52.69 -84.85
N LEU A 208 81.35 -51.61 -84.59
CA LEU A 208 82.53 -51.24 -85.38
C LEU A 208 83.66 -52.26 -85.24
N ALA A 209 83.89 -52.79 -84.04
CA ALA A 209 84.88 -53.84 -83.81
C ALA A 209 84.53 -55.13 -84.56
N GLU A 210 83.26 -55.55 -84.54
CA GLU A 210 82.78 -56.66 -85.38
C GLU A 210 82.96 -56.38 -86.87
N LEU A 211 82.60 -55.19 -87.35
CA LEU A 211 82.77 -54.81 -88.75
C LEU A 211 84.25 -54.86 -89.19
N VAL A 212 85.16 -54.40 -88.33
CA VAL A 212 86.61 -54.46 -88.59
C VAL A 212 87.12 -55.91 -88.56
N ILE A 213 86.64 -56.75 -87.65
CA ILE A 213 86.98 -58.18 -87.61
C ILE A 213 86.48 -58.89 -88.87
N ASP A 214 85.24 -58.65 -89.29
CA ASP A 214 84.67 -59.20 -90.52
C ASP A 214 85.42 -58.72 -91.76
N PHE A 215 85.79 -57.44 -91.82
CA PHE A 215 86.62 -56.90 -92.91
C PHE A 215 88.02 -57.55 -92.95
N ARG A 216 88.61 -57.84 -91.78
CA ARG A 216 89.91 -58.53 -91.69
C ARG A 216 89.81 -60.01 -92.08
N ARG A 217 88.72 -60.70 -91.70
CA ARG A 217 88.41 -62.08 -92.16
C ARG A 217 88.19 -62.14 -93.67
N ALA A 218 87.47 -61.17 -94.24
CA ALA A 218 87.25 -61.07 -95.69
C ALA A 218 88.54 -60.84 -96.47
N ARG A 219 89.57 -60.23 -95.85
CA ARG A 219 90.87 -59.96 -96.48
C ARG A 219 91.91 -61.08 -96.30
N SER A 220 91.82 -61.92 -95.26
CA SER A 220 92.78 -63.03 -95.01
C SER A 220 92.40 -64.36 -95.67
N GLY A 221 91.29 -64.39 -96.42
CA GLY A 221 90.84 -65.53 -97.22
C GLY A 221 91.26 -65.51 -98.69
N ARG A 222 92.31 -64.77 -99.05
CA ARG A 222 92.95 -64.82 -100.38
C ARG A 222 94.45 -64.97 -100.25
#